data_AF-A0A2K3KF53-F1
#
_entry.id   AF-A0A2K3KF53-F1
#
_cell.length_a   1.000
_cell.length_b   1.000
_cell.length_c   1.000
_cell.angle_alpha   90.00
_cell.angle_beta   90.00
_cell.angle_gamma   90.00
#
_symmetry.space_group_name_H-M   'P 1'
#
loop_
_entity.id
_entity.type
_entity.pdbx_description
1 polymer ?
#
loop_
_entity_poly.entity_id
_entity_poly.type
_entity_poly.pdbx_seq_one_letter_code
_entity_poly.pdbx_strand_id
1 'polypeptide(L)' 'MVRGTRGYMAPEWNKNVPISVKADVYSYGIVLLEILCCRRNLAVNVLEPGEILLSGWTYKCFVAGE' A
#
# COMPACT_ATOMS: atom_id res chain seq x y z
N MET A 1 13.52 15.78 -4.71
CA MET A 1 13.41 14.51 -5.44
C MET A 1 12.64 13.53 -4.57
N VAL A 2 11.47 13.07 -5.02
CA VAL A 2 10.77 11.95 -4.35
C VAL A 2 11.54 10.67 -4.69
N ARG A 3 12.07 9.97 -3.68
CA ARG A 3 12.70 8.65 -3.84
C ARG A 3 11.68 7.59 -3.42
N GLY A 4 11.35 6.66 -4.31
CA GLY A 4 10.42 5.56 -4.01
C GLY A 4 9.47 5.25 -5.17
N THR A 5 8.95 4.02 -5.18
CA THR A 5 7.95 3.58 -6.16
C THR A 5 6.55 3.91 -5.62
N ARG A 6 5.74 4.62 -6.42
CA ARG A 6 4.37 4.98 -6.06
C ARG A 6 3.58 3.73 -5.66
N GLY A 7 2.94 3.78 -4.48
CA GLY A 7 2.11 2.71 -3.93
C GLY A 7 2.77 1.81 -2.87
N TYR A 8 4.11 1.82 -2.79
CA TYR A 8 4.87 1.17 -1.70
C TYR A 8 5.31 2.15 -0.62
N MET A 9 5.20 3.45 -0.90
CA MET A 9 5.67 4.49 0.00
C MET A 9 4.75 4.62 1.21
N ALA A 10 5.37 4.57 2.37
CA ALA A 10 4.68 4.75 3.63
C ALA A 10 4.11 6.18 3.75
N PRO A 11 2.92 6.37 4.35
CA PRO A 11 2.24 7.67 4.39
C PRO A 11 3.03 8.76 5.12
N GLU A 12 3.95 8.38 6.01
CA GLU A 12 4.91 9.29 6.66
C GLU A 12 5.84 10.00 5.68
N TRP A 13 6.08 9.42 4.49
CA TRP A 13 6.90 10.03 3.45
C TRP A 13 6.34 11.39 3.00
N ASN A 14 5.01 11.55 3.01
CA ASN A 14 4.34 12.79 2.61
C ASN A 14 4.23 13.79 3.75
N LYS A 15 4.54 13.38 4.99
CA LYS A 15 4.38 14.19 6.20
C LYS A 15 5.67 14.92 6.63
N ASN A 16 6.73 14.87 5.82
CA ASN A 16 8.06 15.45 6.14
C ASN A 16 8.63 15.02 7.50
N VAL A 17 8.17 13.90 8.04
CA VAL A 17 8.73 13.29 9.25
C VAL A 17 9.95 12.45 8.87
N PRO A 18 10.90 12.24 9.80
CA PRO A 18 12.06 11.41 9.54
C PRO A 18 11.64 10.02 9.04
N ILE A 19 12.16 9.64 7.87
CA ILE A 19 11.99 8.28 7.34
C ILE A 19 12.66 7.34 8.35
N SER A 20 11.87 6.44 8.92
CA SER A 20 12.34 5.45 9.87
C SER A 20 12.29 4.05 9.26
N VAL A 21 12.83 3.06 9.98
CA VAL A 21 12.71 1.63 9.63
C VAL A 21 11.24 1.19 9.43
N LYS A 22 10.27 1.93 9.98
CA LYS A 22 8.83 1.65 9.76
C LYS A 22 8.40 1.85 8.31
N ALA A 23 9.07 2.71 7.55
CA ALA A 23 8.78 2.89 6.13
C ALA A 23 9.18 1.64 5.32
N ASP A 24 10.30 1.00 5.66
CA ASP A 24 10.75 -0.25 5.05
C ASP A 24 9.78 -1.40 5.41
N VAL A 25 9.33 -1.47 6.67
CA VAL A 25 8.34 -2.45 7.13
C VAL A 25 7.01 -2.29 6.37
N TYR A 26 6.55 -1.05 6.16
CA TYR A 26 5.35 -0.79 5.38
C TYR A 26 5.51 -1.28 3.93
N SER A 27 6.62 -0.92 3.29
CA SER A 27 6.93 -1.33 1.91
C SER A 27 6.97 -2.85 1.77
N TYR A 28 7.60 -3.55 2.73
CA TYR A 28 7.61 -5.00 2.80
C TYR A 28 6.21 -5.59 2.99
N GLY A 29 5.38 -4.99 3.84
CA GLY A 29 3.98 -5.41 4.04
C GLY A 29 3.17 -5.35 2.74
N ILE A 30 3.38 -4.32 1.91
CA ILE A 30 2.75 -4.24 0.59
C ILE A 30 3.19 -5.40 -0.31
N VAL A 31 4.49 -5.70 -0.37
CA VAL A 31 5.01 -6.82 -1.19
C VAL A 31 4.42 -8.16 -0.70
N LEU A 32 4.31 -8.35 0.62
CA LEU A 32 3.69 -9.54 1.18
C LEU A 32 2.22 -9.67 0.75
N LEU A 33 1.46 -8.57 0.77
CA LEU A 33 0.08 -8.56 0.28
C LEU A 33 -0.01 -8.85 -1.22
N GLU A 34 0.94 -8.37 -2.04
CA GLU A 34 0.97 -8.72 -3.47
C GLU A 34 1.16 -10.22 -3.70
N ILE A 35 2.02 -10.85 -2.90
CA ILE A 35 2.27 -12.29 -2.96
C ILE A 35 1.03 -13.08 -2.52
N LEU A 36 0.40 -12.69 -1.40
CA LEU A 36 -0.75 -13.41 -0.85
C LEU A 36 -2.02 -13.23 -1.67
N CYS A 37 -2.28 -12.01 -2.15
CA CYS A 37 -3.49 -11.68 -2.90
C CYS A 37 -3.33 -11.89 -4.42
N CYS A 38 -2.11 -12.19 -4.89
CA CYS A 38 -1.76 -12.31 -6.32
C CYS A 38 -2.25 -11.10 -7.16
N ARG A 39 -2.31 -9.92 -6.53
CA ARG A 39 -2.84 -8.69 -7.11
C ARG A 39 -1.74 -7.63 -7.10
N ARG A 40 -1.63 -6.88 -8.20
CA ARG A 40 -0.70 -5.75 -8.28
C ARG A 40 -1.06 -4.66 -7.26
N ASN A 41 -0.04 -4.07 -6.63
CA ASN A 41 -0.18 -3.01 -5.65
C ASN A 41 -1.04 -1.84 -6.16
N LEU A 42 -0.89 -1.49 -7.43
CA LEU A 42 -1.66 -0.45 -8.09
C LEU A 42 -2.48 -1.07 -9.22
N ALA A 43 -3.79 -1.18 -9.00
CA ALA A 43 -4.72 -1.69 -9.98
C ALA A 43 -5.50 -0.50 -10.56
N VAL A 44 -5.26 -0.19 -11.84
CA VAL A 44 -5.90 0.94 -12.53
C VAL A 44 -7.31 0.59 -13.02
N ASN A 45 -7.64 -0.71 -13.08
CA ASN A 45 -8.90 -1.22 -13.62
C ASN A 45 -9.90 -1.59 -12.50
N VAL A 46 -10.02 -0.76 -11.46
CA VAL A 46 -10.87 -1.07 -10.29
C VAL A 46 -12.07 -0.14 -10.25
N LEU A 47 -13.23 -0.68 -9.87
CA LEU A 47 -14.52 0.02 -9.84
C LEU A 47 -14.55 1.18 -8.83
N GLU A 48 -13.82 1.05 -7.72
CA GLU A 48 -13.81 2.07 -6.67
C GLU A 48 -12.43 2.73 -6.49
N PRO A 49 -12.37 4.07 -6.36
CA PRO A 49 -11.12 4.80 -6.14
C PRO A 49 -10.33 4.34 -4.90
N GLY A 50 -11.03 3.87 -3.87
CA GLY A 50 -10.43 3.36 -2.62
C GLY A 50 -9.75 2.00 -2.76
N GLU A 51 -9.93 1.32 -3.88
CA GLU A 51 -9.37 -0.01 -4.17
C GLU A 51 -8.26 0.02 -5.22
N ILE A 52 -7.92 1.21 -5.71
CA ILE A 52 -6.79 1.44 -6.61
C ILE A 52 -5.48 0.98 -5.95
N LEU A 53 -5.37 1.21 -4.64
CA LEU A 53 -4.25 0.76 -3.83
C LEU A 53 -4.59 -0.54 -3.11
N LEU A 54 -3.72 -1.53 -3.23
CA LEU A 54 -3.90 -2.85 -2.63
C LEU A 54 -4.11 -2.77 -1.11
N SER A 55 -3.39 -1.90 -0.40
CA SER A 55 -3.59 -1.73 1.04
C SER A 55 -4.98 -1.18 1.40
N GLY A 56 -5.55 -0.31 0.57
CA GLY A 56 -6.91 0.20 0.76
C GLY A 56 -7.96 -0.90 0.59
N TRP A 57 -7.83 -1.71 -0.46
CA TRP A 57 -8.69 -2.88 -0.68
C TRP A 57 -8.55 -3.92 0.44
N THR A 58 -7.32 -4.31 0.81
CA THR A 58 -7.08 -5.28 1.89
C THR A 58 -7.66 -4.80 3.22
N TYR A 59 -7.55 -3.50 3.53
CA TYR A 59 -8.17 -2.93 4.72
C TYR A 59 -9.70 -3.05 4.70
N LYS A 60 -10.34 -2.83 3.54
CA LYS A 60 -11.79 -3.04 3.38
C LYS A 60 -12.17 -4.50 3.63
N CYS A 61 -11.47 -5.48 3.05
CA CYS A 61 -11.72 -6.90 3.31
C CYS A 61 -11.54 -7.25 4.79
N PHE A 62 -10.49 -6.74 5.43
CA PHE A 62 -10.26 -6.92 6.86
C PHE A 62 -11.42 -6.38 7.72
N VAL A 63 -11.91 -5.17 7.42
CA VAL A 63 -13.06 -4.57 8.12
C VAL A 63 -14.36 -5.33 7.83
N ALA A 64 -14.52 -5.86 6.62
CA ALA A 64 -15.68 -6.67 6.23
C ALA A 64 -15.67 -8.08 6.86
N GLY A 65 -14.51 -8.54 7.38
CA GLY A 65 -14.35 -9.86 7.98
C GLY A 65 -14.29 -11.00 6.96
N GLU A 66 -13.83 -10.71 5.75
CA GLU A 66 -13.67 -11.66 4.63
C GLU A 66 -12.37 -12.48 4.69
#